data_AF-A0A4R2GJ50-F1
#
_entry.id   AF-A0A4R2GJ50-F1
#
_cell.length_a   1.000
_cell.length_b   1.000
_cell.length_c   1.000
_cell.angle_alpha   90.00
_cell.angle_beta   90.00
_cell.angle_gamma   90.00
#
_symmetry.space_group_name_H-M   'P 1'
#
loop_
_entity.id
_entity.type
_entity.pdbx_description
1 polymer ?
#
loop_
_entity_poly.entity_id
_entity_poly.type
_entity_poly.pdbx_seq_one_letter_code
_entity_poly.pdbx_strand_id
1 'polypeptide(L)'
;MLNRVVFLIVLIIFVISFSEIHAGRNSFPGLWNEMIALDDNEKNFRFSEFLATLNQLSVDLKTDELDGFLPKGWISQFSHDSSTVVLAGILPYRYINSRLIYLIKHKEDQFRLFHTETVTITEVGNDLSAEFVYFEDHQEIKGVRLFNHSDEIRYIPDVEVKTLFHKLVASTQDVEKEQISEEIRDRLKLVLAAKPLHADQFSGFERMSTLISNDQKVKICSWNIAYFNGDNASYGLVAVLDDDRINVFELRDRHRHIDNPERKTLSASEWYGVVYYDMIEQSINGKTIYTLLGYNAHNAFTKIRVIDILSMNQNGEPVFGKPIIMQGRELKNRMVFEYSVRANMMLRFDRNERMIVMDNLSSFDPFFADDPRYMGPDFSHNGLSFENGRWVFYDEIDLRNRQPRRRRN
;
A
#
# COMPACT_ATOMS: atom_id res chain seq x y z
N MET A 1 46.75 28.70 -67.71
CA MET A 1 47.42 27.97 -66.61
C MET A 1 47.51 28.87 -65.39
N LEU A 2 46.59 28.74 -64.42
CA LEU A 2 46.84 28.82 -62.97
C LEU A 2 45.51 28.72 -62.18
N ASN A 3 45.60 28.04 -61.03
CA ASN A 3 44.78 28.15 -59.82
C ASN A 3 43.32 27.66 -59.82
N ARG A 4 43.13 26.42 -59.36
CA ARG A 4 42.08 26.06 -58.39
C ARG A 4 42.62 25.02 -57.41
N VAL A 5 43.05 25.46 -56.23
CA VAL A 5 43.25 24.64 -55.03
C VAL A 5 42.58 25.37 -53.87
N VAL A 6 41.90 24.58 -53.04
CA VAL A 6 41.35 24.88 -51.70
C VAL A 6 40.05 25.67 -51.67
N PHE A 7 38.92 24.98 -51.49
CA PHE A 7 37.82 25.35 -50.56
C PHE A 7 36.80 24.19 -50.54
N LEU A 8 37.15 23.06 -49.95
CA LEU A 8 36.19 21.98 -49.69
C LEU A 8 36.54 21.17 -48.42
N ILE A 9 36.91 21.83 -47.32
CA ILE A 9 36.98 21.19 -45.99
C ILE A 9 36.66 22.25 -44.93
N VAL A 10 35.39 22.61 -44.72
CA VAL A 10 34.90 23.24 -43.45
C VAL A 10 33.40 22.95 -43.22
N LEU A 11 32.60 22.59 -44.23
CA LEU A 11 31.13 22.54 -44.08
C LEU A 11 30.54 21.15 -43.73
N ILE A 12 31.24 20.30 -42.96
CA ILE A 12 30.71 19.01 -42.45
C ILE A 12 30.82 18.87 -40.92
N ILE A 13 31.28 19.90 -40.19
CA ILE A 13 31.44 19.83 -38.72
C ILE A 13 30.34 20.59 -37.93
N PHE A 14 29.47 21.37 -38.59
CA PHE A 14 28.48 22.21 -37.86
C PHE A 14 27.02 21.73 -37.89
N VAL A 15 26.68 20.72 -38.69
CA VAL A 15 25.31 20.16 -38.76
C VAL A 15 25.12 19.00 -37.77
N ILE A 16 26.20 18.34 -37.36
CA ILE A 16 26.16 17.26 -36.35
C ILE A 16 25.87 17.83 -34.95
N SER A 17 26.23 19.09 -34.69
CA SER A 17 26.06 19.70 -33.37
C SER A 17 24.59 20.02 -33.03
N PHE A 18 23.75 20.49 -33.96
CA PHE A 18 22.40 20.96 -33.58
C PHE A 18 21.40 19.82 -33.33
N SER A 19 21.49 18.73 -34.09
CA SER A 19 20.64 17.54 -33.89
C SER A 19 21.08 16.74 -32.66
N GLU A 20 22.39 16.60 -32.41
CA GLU A 20 22.90 15.97 -31.19
C GLU A 20 22.62 16.81 -29.94
N ILE A 21 22.68 18.15 -30.03
CA ILE A 21 22.31 19.05 -28.93
C ILE A 21 20.81 18.96 -28.60
N HIS A 22 19.93 18.87 -29.59
CA HIS A 22 18.48 18.68 -29.35
C HIS A 22 18.14 17.27 -28.87
N ALA A 23 18.76 16.23 -29.42
CA ALA A 23 18.62 14.86 -28.95
C ALA A 23 19.16 14.69 -27.52
N GLY A 24 20.26 15.38 -27.19
CA GLY A 24 20.83 15.43 -25.85
C GLY A 24 19.93 16.12 -24.83
N ARG A 25 19.18 17.17 -25.20
CA ARG A 25 18.20 17.82 -24.30
C ARG A 25 17.00 16.94 -23.96
N ASN A 26 16.52 16.15 -24.92
CA ASN A 26 15.39 15.24 -24.72
C ASN A 26 15.79 13.87 -24.16
N SER A 27 17.08 13.66 -23.87
CA SER A 27 17.58 12.47 -23.20
C SER A 27 17.38 12.56 -21.68
N PHE A 28 17.37 11.41 -20.99
CA PHE A 28 17.27 11.41 -19.54
C PHE A 28 18.39 12.21 -18.85
N PRO A 29 19.69 12.08 -19.22
CA PRO A 29 20.75 12.93 -18.66
C PRO A 29 20.53 14.43 -18.91
N GLY A 30 20.03 14.80 -20.10
CA GLY A 30 19.72 16.19 -20.43
C GLY A 30 18.61 16.78 -19.56
N LEU A 31 17.47 16.08 -19.49
CA LEU A 31 16.33 16.47 -18.66
C LEU A 31 16.70 16.54 -17.17
N TRP A 32 17.52 15.60 -16.69
CA TRP A 32 17.99 15.59 -15.31
C TRP A 32 18.87 16.81 -14.98
N ASN A 33 19.81 17.14 -15.87
CA ASN A 33 20.68 18.31 -15.70
C ASN A 33 19.87 19.62 -15.73
N GLU A 34 18.83 19.70 -16.57
CA GLU A 34 17.89 20.82 -16.53
C GLU A 34 17.20 20.89 -15.16
N MET A 35 16.60 19.79 -14.69
CA MET A 35 15.92 19.75 -13.40
C MET A 35 16.82 20.16 -12.22
N ILE A 36 18.09 19.73 -12.18
CA ILE A 36 19.03 20.11 -11.12
C ILE A 36 19.33 21.62 -11.12
N ALA A 37 19.42 22.23 -12.31
CA ALA A 37 19.78 23.64 -12.47
C ALA A 37 18.65 24.61 -12.05
N LEU A 38 17.41 24.14 -12.01
CA LEU A 38 16.23 24.92 -11.62
C LEU A 38 16.22 25.25 -10.11
N ASP A 39 15.52 26.32 -9.75
CA ASP A 39 15.14 26.56 -8.37
C ASP A 39 14.00 25.62 -7.91
N ASP A 40 13.76 25.60 -6.60
CA ASP A 40 12.81 24.65 -5.98
C ASP A 40 11.36 24.84 -6.46
N ASN A 41 10.92 26.07 -6.75
CA ASN A 41 9.56 26.32 -7.23
C ASN A 41 9.40 25.81 -8.66
N GLU A 42 10.38 26.09 -9.52
CA GLU A 42 10.33 25.64 -10.91
C GLU A 42 10.48 24.12 -11.02
N LYS A 43 11.31 23.48 -10.17
CA LYS A 43 11.35 22.01 -10.05
C LYS A 43 9.98 21.45 -9.70
N ASN A 44 9.29 22.02 -8.71
CA ASN A 44 7.96 21.58 -8.31
C ASN A 44 6.95 21.71 -9.45
N PHE A 45 6.96 22.84 -10.15
CA PHE A 45 6.08 23.12 -11.27
C PHE A 45 6.26 22.10 -12.40
N ARG A 46 7.51 21.79 -12.77
CA ARG A 46 7.84 20.89 -13.89
C ARG A 46 7.87 19.40 -13.53
N PHE A 47 7.84 19.05 -12.26
CA PHE A 47 8.11 17.68 -11.81
C PHE A 47 7.19 16.64 -12.47
N SER A 48 5.89 16.93 -12.58
CA SER A 48 4.94 16.00 -13.18
C SER A 48 5.22 15.75 -14.66
N GLU A 49 5.59 16.78 -15.42
CA GLU A 49 5.94 16.65 -16.83
C GLU A 49 7.27 15.91 -16.99
N PHE A 50 8.27 16.26 -16.19
CA PHE A 50 9.56 15.56 -16.14
C PHE A 50 9.38 14.05 -15.92
N LEU A 51 8.53 13.65 -14.97
CA LEU A 51 8.23 12.24 -14.72
C LEU A 51 7.50 11.57 -15.88
N ALA A 52 6.54 12.25 -16.50
CA ALA A 52 5.85 11.72 -17.68
C ALA A 52 6.82 11.47 -18.84
N THR A 53 7.75 12.41 -19.09
CA THR A 53 8.79 12.23 -20.12
C THR A 53 9.75 11.12 -19.76
N LEU A 54 10.18 11.01 -18.49
CA LEU A 54 11.05 9.93 -18.03
C LEU A 54 10.38 8.55 -18.20
N ASN A 55 9.08 8.45 -17.89
CA ASN A 55 8.28 7.26 -18.13
C ASN A 55 8.22 6.89 -19.62
N GLN A 56 8.22 7.88 -20.51
CA GLN A 56 8.21 7.64 -21.95
C GLN A 56 9.58 7.19 -22.47
N LEU A 57 10.67 7.81 -22.02
CA LEU A 57 12.04 7.46 -22.43
C LEU A 57 12.44 6.04 -22.03
N SER A 58 11.83 5.55 -20.96
CA SER A 58 12.07 4.21 -20.43
C SER A 58 11.17 3.12 -21.04
N VAL A 59 10.15 3.53 -21.84
CA VAL A 59 9.75 2.86 -23.10
C VAL A 59 10.44 1.54 -23.38
N ASP A 60 11.47 1.72 -24.17
CA ASP A 60 12.25 0.69 -24.82
C ASP A 60 13.59 0.51 -24.12
N LEU A 61 13.70 0.95 -22.86
CA LEU A 61 14.93 0.82 -22.08
C LEU A 61 15.25 -0.66 -21.94
N LYS A 62 16.35 -1.10 -22.56
CA LYS A 62 16.91 -2.43 -22.37
C LYS A 62 17.89 -2.38 -21.20
N THR A 63 17.86 -3.41 -20.36
CA THR A 63 18.75 -3.47 -19.20
C THR A 63 20.23 -3.57 -19.58
N ASP A 64 20.53 -3.97 -20.81
CA ASP A 64 21.89 -4.06 -21.33
C ASP A 64 22.39 -2.71 -21.93
N GLU A 65 21.53 -1.69 -22.00
CA GLU A 65 21.82 -0.34 -22.54
C GLU A 65 21.76 0.75 -21.46
N LEU A 66 21.96 0.39 -20.18
CA LEU A 66 21.91 1.35 -19.07
C LEU A 66 23.07 2.36 -19.12
N ASP A 67 24.22 1.94 -19.65
CA ASP A 67 25.40 2.78 -19.81
C ASP A 67 25.14 3.87 -20.87
N GLY A 68 25.01 5.12 -20.41
CA GLY A 68 24.66 6.27 -21.24
C GLY A 68 23.18 6.68 -21.17
N PHE A 69 22.30 5.80 -20.66
CA PHE A 69 20.92 6.17 -20.35
C PHE A 69 20.82 6.96 -19.04
N LEU A 70 21.62 6.59 -18.04
CA LEU A 70 21.54 7.20 -16.70
C LEU A 70 22.30 8.53 -16.59
N PRO A 71 21.74 9.54 -15.91
CA PRO A 71 22.46 10.76 -15.57
C PRO A 71 23.59 10.48 -14.57
N LYS A 72 24.55 11.41 -14.49
CA LYS A 72 25.56 11.39 -13.41
C LYS A 72 24.88 11.46 -12.03
N GLY A 73 25.32 10.61 -11.11
CA GLY A 73 24.80 10.54 -9.74
C GLY A 73 23.59 9.61 -9.57
N TRP A 74 23.06 9.05 -10.66
CA TRP A 74 22.17 7.91 -10.60
C TRP A 74 22.95 6.62 -10.44
N ILE A 75 22.33 5.66 -9.77
CA ILE A 75 22.84 4.29 -9.63
C ILE A 75 21.98 3.30 -10.40
N SER A 76 22.59 2.18 -10.75
CA SER A 76 21.91 0.95 -11.18
C SER A 76 22.40 -0.20 -10.32
N GLN A 77 21.48 -1.01 -9.84
CA GLN A 77 21.78 -2.20 -9.06
C GLN A 77 20.96 -3.36 -9.59
N PHE A 78 21.62 -4.45 -9.95
CA PHE A 78 20.99 -5.68 -10.41
C PHE A 78 20.76 -6.64 -9.25
N SER A 79 19.69 -7.43 -9.35
CA SER A 79 19.51 -8.62 -8.54
C SER A 79 20.59 -9.65 -8.86
N HIS A 80 20.85 -10.57 -7.94
CA HIS A 80 21.86 -11.62 -8.08
C HIS A 80 21.69 -12.46 -9.36
N ASP A 81 20.45 -12.79 -9.70
CA ASP A 81 20.08 -13.52 -10.92
C ASP A 81 20.03 -12.64 -12.18
N SER A 82 20.30 -11.33 -12.06
CA SER A 82 20.20 -10.32 -13.13
C SER A 82 18.82 -10.22 -13.79
N SER A 83 17.76 -10.75 -13.17
CA SER A 83 16.39 -10.67 -13.69
C SER A 83 15.75 -9.30 -13.47
N THR A 84 16.19 -8.59 -12.43
CA THR A 84 15.62 -7.30 -12.01
C THR A 84 16.72 -6.27 -11.83
N VAL A 85 16.45 -5.04 -12.24
CA VAL A 85 17.32 -3.89 -11.98
C VAL A 85 16.54 -2.79 -11.26
N VAL A 86 17.19 -2.18 -10.27
CA VAL A 86 16.74 -0.94 -9.63
C VAL A 86 17.65 0.19 -10.06
N LEU A 87 17.05 1.25 -10.60
CA LEU A 87 17.73 2.51 -10.91
C LEU A 87 17.27 3.56 -9.90
N ALA A 88 18.17 4.37 -9.35
CA ALA A 88 17.77 5.39 -8.38
C ALA A 88 18.60 6.67 -8.49
N GLY A 89 17.98 7.81 -8.18
CA GLY A 89 18.64 9.11 -8.07
C GLY A 89 17.90 10.03 -7.13
N ILE A 90 18.63 11.00 -6.55
CA ILE A 90 18.06 12.01 -5.66
C ILE A 90 18.08 13.36 -6.36
N LEU A 91 16.90 13.96 -6.54
CA LEU A 91 16.75 15.31 -7.07
C LEU A 91 16.88 16.31 -5.90
N PRO A 92 17.97 17.10 -5.82
CA PRO A 92 18.21 18.01 -4.72
C PRO A 92 17.25 19.22 -4.73
N TYR A 93 16.78 19.61 -3.55
CA TYR A 93 16.09 20.89 -3.29
C TYR A 93 16.88 21.70 -2.26
N ARG A 94 16.81 23.04 -2.33
CA ARG A 94 17.61 23.94 -1.49
C ARG A 94 16.95 24.30 -0.16
N TYR A 95 15.64 24.51 -0.18
CA TYR A 95 14.85 25.02 0.96
C TYR A 95 13.79 24.04 1.44
N ILE A 96 13.54 22.97 0.69
CA ILE A 96 12.64 21.89 1.05
C ILE A 96 13.34 20.54 0.88
N ASN A 97 12.67 19.48 1.28
CA ASN A 97 13.19 18.12 1.18
C ASN A 97 13.48 17.72 -0.27
N SER A 98 14.62 17.06 -0.46
CA SER A 98 14.98 16.47 -1.74
C SER A 98 14.01 15.35 -2.13
N ARG A 99 14.04 14.87 -3.39
CA ARG A 99 13.16 13.78 -3.85
C ARG A 99 13.94 12.57 -4.31
N LEU A 100 13.57 11.39 -3.81
CA LEU A 100 14.08 10.12 -4.30
C LEU A 100 13.23 9.68 -5.51
N ILE A 101 13.89 9.35 -6.60
CA ILE A 101 13.24 8.80 -7.79
C ILE A 101 13.89 7.47 -8.07
N TYR A 102 13.08 6.42 -8.22
CA TYR A 102 13.60 5.11 -8.58
C TYR A 102 12.71 4.39 -9.59
N LEU A 103 13.35 3.51 -10.35
CA LEU A 103 12.74 2.64 -11.34
C LEU A 103 13.06 1.21 -10.97
N ILE A 104 12.05 0.34 -10.98
CA ILE A 104 12.26 -1.11 -10.95
C ILE A 104 11.88 -1.64 -12.32
N LYS A 105 12.80 -2.37 -12.96
CA LYS A 105 12.57 -2.99 -14.25
C LYS A 105 12.96 -4.47 -14.19
N HIS A 106 12.07 -5.33 -14.67
CA HIS A 106 12.38 -6.72 -14.93
C HIS A 106 12.93 -6.88 -16.36
N LYS A 107 13.91 -7.76 -16.57
CA LYS A 107 14.60 -7.93 -17.85
C LYS A 107 13.67 -8.46 -18.95
N GLU A 108 12.82 -9.41 -18.60
CA GLU A 108 11.91 -10.10 -19.54
C GLU A 108 10.52 -9.47 -19.64
N ASP A 109 10.19 -8.55 -18.73
CA ASP A 109 8.87 -7.92 -18.70
C ASP A 109 8.92 -6.56 -19.42
N GLN A 110 7.89 -6.28 -20.21
CA GLN A 110 7.65 -4.95 -20.77
C GLN A 110 7.16 -3.98 -19.69
N PHE A 111 6.57 -4.50 -18.61
CA PHE A 111 6.14 -3.69 -17.47
C PHE A 111 7.34 -3.16 -16.69
N ARG A 112 7.25 -1.88 -16.35
CA ARG A 112 8.25 -1.18 -15.55
C ARG A 112 7.56 -0.35 -14.49
N LEU A 113 8.11 -0.41 -13.29
CA LEU A 113 7.62 0.36 -12.18
C LEU A 113 8.40 1.67 -12.08
N PHE A 114 7.79 2.76 -12.52
CA PHE A 114 8.23 4.08 -12.06
C PHE A 114 7.57 4.40 -10.74
N HIS A 115 8.40 4.50 -9.71
CA HIS A 115 7.94 4.90 -8.41
C HIS A 115 8.72 6.13 -7.95
N THR A 116 7.98 7.19 -7.69
CA THR A 116 8.54 8.44 -7.20
C THR A 116 8.06 8.65 -5.79
N GLU A 117 8.99 8.72 -4.85
CA GLU A 117 8.67 9.03 -3.48
C GLU A 117 9.44 10.28 -3.06
N THR A 118 8.73 11.24 -2.46
CA THR A 118 9.43 12.32 -1.77
C THR A 118 9.94 11.78 -0.44
N VAL A 119 11.17 11.28 -0.42
CA VAL A 119 11.86 10.94 0.82
C VAL A 119 12.46 12.21 1.40
N THR A 120 12.24 12.44 2.70
CA THR A 120 12.82 13.59 3.40
C THR A 120 14.31 13.37 3.57
N ILE A 121 15.11 14.00 2.71
CA ILE A 121 16.56 13.96 2.77
C ILE A 121 17.06 15.41 2.91
N THR A 122 17.73 15.69 4.03
CA THR A 122 18.24 17.02 4.37
C THR A 122 19.42 17.43 3.50
N GLU A 123 20.30 16.47 3.16
CA GLU A 123 21.48 16.69 2.32
C GLU A 123 21.67 15.51 1.35
N VAL A 124 21.91 15.81 0.07
CA VAL A 124 22.20 14.78 -0.93
C VAL A 124 23.67 14.38 -0.80
N GLY A 125 23.90 13.12 -0.45
CA GLY A 125 25.23 12.55 -0.37
C GLY A 125 25.85 12.34 -1.74
N ASN A 126 27.18 12.22 -1.75
CA ASN A 126 27.92 11.93 -2.99
C ASN A 126 27.91 10.43 -3.36
N ASP A 127 27.34 9.57 -2.52
CA ASP A 127 27.40 8.10 -2.54
C ASP A 127 26.02 7.45 -2.32
N LEU A 128 25.03 7.83 -3.12
CA LEU A 128 23.80 7.04 -3.24
C LEU A 128 24.15 5.59 -3.58
N SER A 129 23.55 4.63 -2.88
CA SER A 129 23.78 3.20 -3.13
C SER A 129 22.49 2.38 -2.95
N ALA A 130 22.50 1.16 -3.49
CA ALA A 130 21.42 0.21 -3.39
C ALA A 130 21.96 -1.18 -3.10
N GLU A 131 21.25 -1.95 -2.28
CA GLU A 131 21.59 -3.32 -1.94
C GLU A 131 20.36 -4.21 -2.08
N PHE A 132 20.49 -5.34 -2.77
CA PHE A 132 19.47 -6.38 -2.74
C PHE A 132 19.64 -7.23 -1.48
N VAL A 133 18.52 -7.46 -0.78
CA VAL A 133 18.43 -8.29 0.41
C VAL A 133 17.77 -9.61 0.05
N TYR A 134 18.44 -10.70 0.41
CA TYR A 134 17.98 -12.07 0.20
C TYR A 134 17.83 -12.78 1.54
N PHE A 135 16.88 -13.71 1.62
CA PHE A 135 16.59 -14.47 2.83
C PHE A 135 17.00 -15.93 2.61
N GLU A 136 17.78 -16.53 3.52
CA GLU A 136 18.36 -17.88 3.34
C GLU A 136 17.34 -18.92 2.86
N ASP A 137 16.18 -19.00 3.50
CA ASP A 137 15.12 -19.96 3.15
C ASP A 137 14.17 -19.48 2.03
N HIS A 138 14.34 -18.24 1.54
CA HIS A 138 13.47 -17.61 0.54
C HIS A 138 14.28 -16.70 -0.41
N GLN A 139 15.28 -17.27 -1.09
CA GLN A 139 16.16 -16.55 -2.04
C GLN A 139 15.40 -15.91 -3.22
N GLU A 140 14.18 -16.39 -3.48
CA GLU A 140 13.29 -15.84 -4.50
C GLU A 140 12.76 -14.45 -4.14
N ILE A 141 12.68 -14.12 -2.84
CA ILE A 141 12.27 -12.80 -2.36
C ILE A 141 13.40 -11.81 -2.63
N LYS A 142 13.06 -10.71 -3.29
CA LYS A 142 14.00 -9.69 -3.75
C LYS A 142 13.73 -8.41 -2.99
N GLY A 143 14.25 -8.32 -1.77
CA GLY A 143 14.23 -7.09 -1.00
C GLY A 143 15.24 -6.10 -1.56
N VAL A 144 14.98 -4.80 -1.43
CA VAL A 144 15.93 -3.74 -1.83
C VAL A 144 15.98 -2.64 -0.77
N ARG A 145 17.20 -2.27 -0.39
CA ARG A 145 17.50 -1.09 0.42
C ARG A 145 18.18 -0.04 -0.43
N LEU A 146 17.76 1.21 -0.27
CA LEU A 146 18.41 2.38 -0.85
C LEU A 146 19.00 3.21 0.29
N PHE A 147 20.25 3.64 0.11
CA PHE A 147 20.99 4.42 1.09
C PHE A 147 21.46 5.74 0.51
N ASN A 148 21.40 6.79 1.32
CA ASN A 148 22.10 8.05 1.06
C ASN A 148 23.17 8.18 2.15
N HIS A 149 24.46 8.15 1.77
CA HIS A 149 25.53 7.86 2.72
C HIS A 149 25.29 6.49 3.41
N SER A 150 25.31 6.47 4.74
CA SER A 150 25.00 5.29 5.56
C SER A 150 23.54 5.25 6.02
N ASP A 151 22.73 6.26 5.70
CA ASP A 151 21.33 6.34 6.13
C ASP A 151 20.45 5.56 5.16
N GLU A 152 19.70 4.58 5.66
CA GLU A 152 18.67 3.90 4.88
C GLU A 152 17.52 4.88 4.61
N ILE A 153 17.31 5.21 3.34
CA ILE A 153 16.29 6.17 2.91
C ILE A 153 15.03 5.48 2.41
N ARG A 154 15.13 4.22 1.96
CA ARG A 154 14.00 3.44 1.47
C ARG A 154 14.29 1.94 1.58
N TYR A 155 13.34 1.20 2.13
CA TYR A 155 13.31 -0.25 2.09
C TYR A 155 12.06 -0.74 1.36
N ILE A 156 12.25 -1.69 0.44
CA ILE A 156 11.20 -2.39 -0.29
C ILE A 156 11.36 -3.87 0.04
N PRO A 157 10.43 -4.48 0.80
CA PRO A 157 10.59 -5.87 1.26
C PRO A 157 10.62 -6.89 0.12
N ASP A 158 9.86 -6.62 -0.95
CA ASP A 158 9.88 -7.43 -2.17
C ASP A 158 9.51 -6.59 -3.40
N VAL A 159 10.45 -6.44 -4.32
CA VAL A 159 10.24 -5.62 -5.52
C VAL A 159 9.18 -6.20 -6.46
N GLU A 160 8.95 -7.51 -6.45
CA GLU A 160 7.93 -8.16 -7.28
C GLU A 160 6.52 -7.84 -6.77
N VAL A 161 6.24 -7.99 -5.46
CA VAL A 161 4.97 -7.54 -4.85
C VAL A 161 4.71 -6.07 -5.17
N LYS A 162 5.71 -5.20 -4.98
CA LYS A 162 5.55 -3.77 -5.28
C LYS A 162 5.18 -3.54 -6.74
N THR A 163 5.82 -4.25 -7.66
CA THR A 163 5.57 -4.14 -9.10
C THR A 163 4.15 -4.60 -9.45
N LEU A 164 3.71 -5.73 -8.91
CA LEU A 164 2.37 -6.27 -9.14
C LEU A 164 1.26 -5.32 -8.67
N PHE A 165 1.41 -4.70 -7.49
CA PHE A 165 0.42 -3.69 -7.04
C PHE A 165 0.33 -2.47 -7.98
N HIS A 166 1.42 -2.08 -8.63
CA HIS A 166 1.36 -1.00 -9.61
C HIS A 166 0.77 -1.46 -10.95
N LYS A 167 1.03 -2.70 -11.38
CA LYS A 167 0.30 -3.30 -12.53
C LYS A 167 -1.19 -3.27 -12.27
N LEU A 168 -1.61 -3.66 -11.07
CA LEU A 168 -3.02 -3.69 -10.67
C LEU A 168 -3.67 -2.31 -10.79
N VAL A 169 -2.99 -1.25 -10.32
CA VAL A 169 -3.50 0.13 -10.42
C VAL A 169 -3.56 0.63 -11.88
N ALA A 170 -2.60 0.22 -12.71
CA ALA A 170 -2.55 0.61 -14.11
C ALA A 170 -3.57 -0.14 -15.00
N SER A 171 -4.01 -1.32 -14.56
CA SER A 171 -4.93 -2.15 -15.32
C SER A 171 -6.34 -1.53 -15.38
N THR A 172 -6.93 -1.58 -16.58
CA THR A 172 -8.30 -1.10 -16.85
C THR A 172 -9.30 -2.22 -17.06
N GLN A 173 -8.83 -3.47 -17.24
CA GLN A 173 -9.68 -4.62 -17.52
C GLN A 173 -9.89 -5.47 -16.27
N ASP A 174 -11.14 -5.82 -15.97
CA ASP A 174 -11.48 -6.51 -14.74
C ASP A 174 -10.84 -7.92 -14.65
N VAL A 175 -10.80 -8.66 -15.76
CA VAL A 175 -10.14 -9.98 -15.82
C VAL A 175 -8.64 -9.86 -15.52
N GLU A 176 -7.98 -8.82 -16.02
CA GLU A 176 -6.56 -8.59 -15.77
C GLU A 176 -6.31 -8.20 -14.31
N LYS A 177 -7.16 -7.35 -13.70
CA LYS A 177 -7.08 -7.02 -12.27
C LYS A 177 -7.22 -8.26 -11.37
N GLU A 178 -8.12 -9.17 -11.72
CA GLU A 178 -8.29 -10.44 -11.01
C GLU A 178 -7.03 -11.30 -11.13
N GLN A 179 -6.51 -11.49 -12.34
CA GLN A 179 -5.27 -12.26 -12.57
C GLN A 179 -4.09 -11.68 -11.78
N ILE A 180 -3.88 -10.35 -11.85
CA ILE A 180 -2.81 -9.69 -11.10
C ILE A 180 -3.04 -9.84 -9.59
N SER A 181 -4.28 -9.78 -9.09
CA SER A 181 -4.57 -9.97 -7.66
C SER A 181 -4.28 -11.39 -7.19
N GLU A 182 -4.52 -12.39 -8.03
CA GLU A 182 -4.14 -13.78 -7.75
C GLU A 182 -2.61 -13.92 -7.71
N GLU A 183 -1.88 -13.29 -8.64
CA GLU A 183 -0.41 -13.24 -8.63
C GLU A 183 0.14 -12.54 -7.37
N ILE A 184 -0.45 -11.40 -6.98
CA ILE A 184 -0.12 -10.68 -5.74
C ILE A 184 -0.30 -11.59 -4.55
N ARG A 185 -1.44 -12.29 -4.47
CA ARG A 185 -1.73 -13.20 -3.36
C ARG A 185 -0.69 -14.31 -3.28
N ASP A 186 -0.36 -14.95 -4.39
CA ASP A 186 0.55 -16.09 -4.38
C ASP A 186 1.98 -15.66 -4.08
N ARG A 187 2.43 -14.50 -4.58
CA ARG A 187 3.72 -13.90 -4.19
C ARG A 187 3.73 -13.48 -2.72
N LEU A 188 2.67 -12.85 -2.23
CA LEU A 188 2.57 -12.45 -0.82
C LEU A 188 2.53 -13.63 0.14
N LYS A 189 2.02 -14.80 -0.26
CA LYS A 189 2.11 -16.03 0.57
C LYS A 189 3.57 -16.38 0.85
N LEU A 190 4.44 -16.30 -0.16
CA LEU A 190 5.88 -16.52 0.00
C LEU A 190 6.50 -15.46 0.92
N VAL A 191 6.19 -14.18 0.66
CA VAL A 191 6.72 -13.04 1.44
C VAL A 191 6.28 -13.08 2.91
N LEU A 192 5.04 -13.47 3.18
CA LEU A 192 4.51 -13.60 4.54
C LEU A 192 5.04 -14.82 5.29
N ALA A 193 5.42 -15.89 4.59
CA ALA A 193 6.01 -17.07 5.20
C ALA A 193 7.46 -16.84 5.66
N ALA A 194 8.14 -15.83 5.11
CA ALA A 194 9.51 -15.50 5.48
C ALA A 194 9.60 -14.90 6.88
N LYS A 195 10.16 -15.66 7.83
CA LYS A 195 10.31 -15.27 9.24
C LYS A 195 10.94 -13.89 9.47
N PRO A 196 12.02 -13.48 8.77
CA PRO A 196 12.59 -12.15 8.93
C PRO A 196 11.64 -11.00 8.57
N LEU A 197 10.60 -11.26 7.79
CA LEU A 197 9.62 -10.29 7.31
C LEU A 197 8.33 -10.26 8.13
N HIS A 198 8.17 -11.16 9.11
CA HIS A 198 6.94 -11.25 9.89
C HIS A 198 6.67 -9.98 10.71
N ALA A 199 7.69 -9.43 11.36
CA ALA A 199 7.56 -8.18 12.13
C ALA A 199 7.66 -6.90 11.26
N ASP A 200 7.96 -7.03 9.97
CA ASP A 200 8.13 -5.89 9.07
C ASP A 200 6.79 -5.23 8.73
N GLN A 201 6.67 -3.91 8.82
CA GLN A 201 5.40 -3.20 8.57
C GLN A 201 4.98 -3.18 7.11
N PHE A 202 5.83 -3.65 6.19
CA PHE A 202 5.64 -3.58 4.75
C PHE A 202 5.40 -2.15 4.25
N SER A 203 6.06 -1.17 4.87
CA SER A 203 5.96 0.25 4.49
C SER A 203 6.38 0.54 3.05
N GLY A 204 7.11 -0.37 2.40
CA GLY A 204 7.46 -0.29 0.98
C GLY A 204 6.32 -0.68 0.01
N PHE A 205 5.25 -1.31 0.50
CA PHE A 205 4.07 -1.68 -0.28
C PHE A 205 2.97 -0.63 -0.11
N GLU A 206 2.42 -0.20 -1.24
CA GLU A 206 1.26 0.70 -1.29
C GLU A 206 0.05 -0.08 -1.78
N ARG A 207 -1.15 0.45 -1.56
CA ARG A 207 -2.43 -0.13 -2.04
C ARG A 207 -2.88 -1.40 -1.31
N MET A 208 -2.24 -1.72 -0.20
CA MET A 208 -2.63 -2.79 0.71
C MET A 208 -2.59 -2.28 2.14
N SER A 209 -3.46 -2.80 2.98
CA SER A 209 -3.35 -2.64 4.42
C SER A 209 -2.54 -3.78 5.03
N THR A 210 -1.64 -3.45 5.95
CA THR A 210 -0.88 -4.40 6.75
C THR A 210 -1.09 -4.09 8.22
N LEU A 211 -1.58 -5.07 8.98
CA LEU A 211 -1.76 -4.97 10.42
C LEU A 211 -0.96 -6.08 11.08
N ILE A 212 -0.13 -5.73 12.07
CA ILE A 212 0.61 -6.67 12.90
C ILE A 212 0.12 -6.55 14.33
N SER A 213 -0.13 -7.68 14.98
CA SER A 213 -0.50 -7.73 16.38
C SER A 213 0.68 -7.27 17.25
N ASN A 214 0.42 -6.60 18.38
CA ASN A 214 1.46 -6.20 19.33
C ASN A 214 2.20 -7.42 19.90
N ASP A 215 1.53 -8.57 20.03
CA ASP A 215 2.18 -9.83 20.41
C ASP A 215 2.96 -10.50 19.27
N GLN A 216 2.96 -9.90 18.08
CA GLN A 216 3.59 -10.37 16.85
C GLN A 216 3.16 -11.78 16.42
N LYS A 217 2.06 -12.33 16.94
CA LYS A 217 1.56 -13.64 16.52
C LYS A 217 0.77 -13.59 15.23
N VAL A 218 0.19 -12.45 14.88
CA VAL A 218 -0.71 -12.32 13.73
C VAL A 218 -0.28 -11.14 12.89
N LYS A 219 -0.19 -11.39 11.57
CA LYS A 219 -0.08 -10.36 10.56
C LYS A 219 -1.18 -10.54 9.52
N ILE A 220 -1.93 -9.48 9.25
CA ILE A 220 -3.01 -9.47 8.26
C ILE A 220 -2.64 -8.51 7.15
N CYS A 221 -2.70 -9.00 5.93
CA CYS A 221 -2.60 -8.22 4.71
C CYS A 221 -3.95 -8.24 3.99
N SER A 222 -4.49 -7.08 3.61
CA SER A 222 -5.77 -7.02 2.90
C SER A 222 -5.82 -5.85 1.90
N TRP A 223 -6.42 -6.07 0.74
CA TRP A 223 -6.59 -5.06 -0.32
C TRP A 223 -7.91 -5.29 -1.08
N ASN A 224 -8.30 -4.34 -1.93
CA ASN A 224 -9.49 -4.46 -2.76
C ASN A 224 -9.19 -4.12 -4.22
N ILE A 225 -10.01 -4.64 -5.11
CA ILE A 225 -10.11 -4.21 -6.50
C ILE A 225 -11.51 -3.66 -6.77
N ALA A 226 -11.58 -2.67 -7.65
CA ALA A 226 -12.83 -2.10 -8.13
C ALA A 226 -13.06 -2.56 -9.59
N TYR A 227 -14.26 -3.09 -9.83
CA TYR A 227 -14.72 -3.52 -11.14
C TYR A 227 -15.35 -2.37 -11.92
N PHE A 228 -15.42 -2.49 -13.24
CA PHE A 228 -15.99 -1.46 -14.11
C PHE A 228 -17.46 -1.16 -13.81
N ASN A 229 -18.23 -2.18 -13.38
CA ASN A 229 -19.63 -2.02 -12.99
C ASN A 229 -19.83 -1.33 -11.62
N GLY A 230 -18.73 -0.97 -10.92
CA GLY A 230 -18.74 -0.35 -9.60
C GLY A 230 -18.74 -1.33 -8.43
N ASP A 231 -18.84 -2.63 -8.68
CA ASP A 231 -18.63 -3.66 -7.66
C ASP A 231 -17.17 -3.67 -7.19
N ASN A 232 -16.95 -4.27 -6.02
CA ASN A 232 -15.61 -4.49 -5.50
C ASN A 232 -15.45 -5.95 -5.04
N ALA A 233 -14.23 -6.44 -5.14
CA ALA A 233 -13.79 -7.67 -4.49
C ALA A 233 -12.64 -7.36 -3.54
N SER A 234 -12.61 -8.06 -2.40
CA SER A 234 -11.54 -7.96 -1.43
C SER A 234 -10.67 -9.21 -1.44
N TYR A 235 -9.40 -9.02 -1.17
CA TYR A 235 -8.41 -10.08 -1.04
C TYR A 235 -7.70 -9.93 0.29
N GLY A 236 -7.23 -11.05 0.85
CA GLY A 236 -6.41 -10.98 2.04
C GLY A 236 -5.69 -12.28 2.38
N LEU A 237 -4.70 -12.13 3.26
CA LEU A 237 -3.89 -13.21 3.81
C LEU A 237 -3.71 -12.95 5.31
N VAL A 238 -3.68 -14.02 6.10
CA VAL A 238 -3.31 -13.97 7.52
C VAL A 238 -2.10 -14.87 7.73
N ALA A 239 -1.00 -14.30 8.19
CA ALA A 239 0.14 -15.05 8.69
C ALA A 239 0.00 -15.21 10.21
N VAL A 240 0.05 -16.45 10.68
CA VAL A 240 0.02 -16.80 12.10
C VAL A 240 1.37 -17.40 12.45
N LEU A 241 2.09 -16.73 13.35
CA LEU A 241 3.29 -17.25 13.97
C LEU A 241 2.88 -18.11 15.18
N ASP A 242 3.16 -19.40 15.06
CA ASP A 242 2.98 -20.39 16.12
C ASP A 242 4.33 -21.04 16.43
N ASP A 243 4.81 -20.81 17.65
CA ASP A 243 6.20 -21.04 18.08
C ASP A 243 7.21 -20.38 17.11
N ASP A 244 7.83 -21.20 16.26
CA ASP A 244 8.84 -20.78 15.27
C ASP A 244 8.37 -20.97 13.82
N ARG A 245 7.11 -21.35 13.60
CA ARG A 245 6.54 -21.62 12.27
C ARG A 245 5.52 -20.56 11.91
N ILE A 246 5.57 -20.09 10.67
CA ILE A 246 4.58 -19.18 10.12
C ILE A 246 3.66 -19.96 9.20
N ASN A 247 2.37 -19.98 9.55
CA ASN A 247 1.33 -20.53 8.70
C ASN A 247 0.59 -19.38 8.03
N VAL A 248 0.55 -19.37 6.70
CA VAL A 248 -0.14 -18.34 5.92
C VAL A 248 -1.46 -18.89 5.41
N PHE A 249 -2.56 -18.22 5.77
CA PHE A 249 -3.92 -18.59 5.41
C PHE A 249 -4.49 -17.61 4.40
N GLU A 250 -5.09 -18.14 3.34
CA GLU A 250 -5.80 -17.35 2.35
C GLU A 250 -7.18 -16.96 2.82
N LEU A 251 -7.50 -15.67 2.73
CA LEU A 251 -8.84 -15.14 2.97
C LEU A 251 -9.62 -15.06 1.67
N ARG A 252 -10.70 -15.83 1.56
CA ARG A 252 -11.57 -15.84 0.38
C ARG A 252 -12.82 -15.03 0.66
N ASP A 253 -13.00 -13.95 -0.09
CA ASP A 253 -14.18 -13.09 0.02
C ASP A 253 -15.45 -13.84 -0.40
N ARG A 254 -16.36 -14.00 0.56
CA ARG A 254 -17.69 -14.59 0.39
C ARG A 254 -18.82 -13.65 0.83
N HIS A 255 -18.57 -12.36 1.03
CA HIS A 255 -19.53 -11.44 1.68
C HIS A 255 -20.93 -11.48 1.06
N ARG A 256 -21.04 -11.59 -0.27
CA ARG A 256 -22.31 -11.65 -1.02
C ARG A 256 -23.09 -12.95 -0.85
N HIS A 257 -22.44 -14.01 -0.37
CA HIS A 257 -23.02 -15.34 -0.18
C HIS A 257 -23.25 -15.66 1.31
N ILE A 258 -23.02 -14.71 2.21
CA ILE A 258 -23.15 -14.89 3.65
C ILE A 258 -24.44 -14.24 4.13
N ASP A 259 -25.47 -15.06 4.33
CA ASP A 259 -26.69 -14.59 5.00
C ASP A 259 -26.44 -14.34 6.48
N ASN A 260 -27.03 -13.27 7.04
CA ASN A 260 -26.95 -12.91 8.47
C ASN A 260 -25.50 -12.89 9.01
N PRO A 261 -24.59 -12.10 8.40
CA PRO A 261 -23.17 -12.08 8.75
C PRO A 261 -22.88 -11.76 10.22
N GLU A 262 -23.74 -10.97 10.87
CA GLU A 262 -23.60 -10.58 12.28
C GLU A 262 -23.82 -11.73 13.27
N ARG A 263 -24.31 -12.90 12.82
CA ARG A 263 -24.60 -14.08 13.65
C ARG A 263 -23.83 -15.33 13.24
N LYS A 264 -22.81 -15.18 12.39
CA LYS A 264 -22.01 -16.30 11.88
C LYS A 264 -20.54 -16.16 12.23
N THR A 265 -19.96 -17.28 12.69
CA THR A 265 -18.51 -17.48 12.72
C THR A 265 -18.07 -17.94 11.35
N LEU A 266 -16.99 -17.36 10.81
CA LEU A 266 -16.49 -17.62 9.47
C LEU A 266 -15.06 -18.16 9.53
N SER A 267 -14.72 -19.11 8.65
CA SER A 267 -13.35 -19.52 8.41
C SER A 267 -12.65 -18.54 7.45
N ALA A 268 -11.34 -18.70 7.27
CA ALA A 268 -10.59 -18.00 6.23
C ALA A 268 -11.19 -18.19 4.82
N SER A 269 -11.73 -19.38 4.51
CA SER A 269 -12.35 -19.69 3.21
C SER A 269 -13.75 -19.08 3.01
N GLU A 270 -14.37 -18.60 4.07
CA GLU A 270 -15.72 -17.98 4.09
C GLU A 270 -15.63 -16.53 4.59
N TRP A 271 -14.50 -15.88 4.38
CA TRP A 271 -14.20 -14.56 4.94
C TRP A 271 -15.13 -13.47 4.39
N TYR A 272 -15.42 -12.46 5.21
CA TYR A 272 -16.41 -11.42 4.90
C TYR A 272 -15.89 -10.31 3.95
N GLY A 273 -14.68 -10.43 3.40
CA GLY A 273 -14.17 -9.50 2.40
C GLY A 273 -13.96 -8.08 2.93
N VAL A 274 -12.98 -7.87 3.80
CA VAL A 274 -12.78 -6.59 4.50
C VAL A 274 -11.34 -6.11 4.41
N VAL A 275 -11.12 -4.88 3.97
CA VAL A 275 -9.82 -4.22 4.15
C VAL A 275 -9.75 -3.67 5.57
N TYR A 276 -8.97 -4.32 6.42
CA TYR A 276 -8.84 -3.95 7.84
C TYR A 276 -7.83 -2.83 8.02
N TYR A 277 -8.13 -1.81 8.83
CA TYR A 277 -7.24 -0.65 9.06
C TYR A 277 -6.87 -0.44 10.53
N ASP A 278 -7.47 -1.19 11.46
CA ASP A 278 -7.10 -1.15 12.88
C ASP A 278 -7.27 -2.54 13.51
N MET A 279 -6.45 -2.83 14.52
CA MET A 279 -6.44 -4.08 15.27
C MET A 279 -6.28 -3.77 16.75
N ILE A 280 -7.26 -4.20 17.54
CA ILE A 280 -7.26 -4.06 18.99
C ILE A 280 -7.15 -5.44 19.61
N GLU A 281 -6.12 -5.66 20.41
CA GLU A 281 -5.92 -6.91 21.14
C GLU A 281 -6.68 -6.93 22.47
N GLN A 282 -7.28 -8.07 22.77
CA GLN A 282 -7.80 -8.36 24.11
C GLN A 282 -7.41 -9.78 24.53
N SER A 283 -7.42 -10.04 25.83
CA SER A 283 -7.25 -11.38 26.37
C SER A 283 -8.55 -11.87 27.00
N ILE A 284 -8.99 -13.08 26.62
CA ILE A 284 -10.11 -13.77 27.24
C ILE A 284 -9.62 -15.13 27.73
N ASN A 285 -9.63 -15.35 29.04
CA ASN A 285 -9.20 -16.60 29.68
C ASN A 285 -7.80 -17.04 29.20
N GLY A 286 -6.86 -16.09 29.11
CA GLY A 286 -5.48 -16.35 28.67
C GLY A 286 -5.29 -16.50 27.16
N LYS A 287 -6.36 -16.44 26.35
CA LYS A 287 -6.26 -16.47 24.88
C LYS A 287 -6.37 -15.06 24.31
N THR A 288 -5.41 -14.67 23.47
CA THR A 288 -5.48 -13.43 22.70
C THR A 288 -6.60 -13.51 21.67
N ILE A 289 -7.36 -12.44 21.54
CA ILE A 289 -8.32 -12.19 20.48
C ILE A 289 -8.01 -10.83 19.85
N TYR A 290 -8.36 -10.68 18.58
CA TYR A 290 -8.07 -9.49 17.81
C TYR A 290 -9.38 -8.92 17.29
N THR A 291 -9.77 -7.77 17.80
CA THR A 291 -10.90 -7.02 17.25
C THR A 291 -10.38 -6.17 16.10
N LEU A 292 -10.93 -6.38 14.91
CA LEU A 292 -10.53 -5.73 13.68
C LEU A 292 -11.56 -4.68 13.28
N LEU A 293 -11.09 -3.49 12.95
CA LEU A 293 -11.92 -2.46 12.31
C LEU A 293 -11.58 -2.41 10.84
N GLY A 294 -12.61 -2.42 10.01
CA GLY A 294 -12.39 -2.55 8.57
C GLY A 294 -13.46 -1.91 7.71
N TYR A 295 -13.16 -1.96 6.41
CA TYR A 295 -13.91 -1.36 5.34
C TYR A 295 -14.13 -2.37 4.22
N ASN A 296 -15.35 -2.47 3.70
CA ASN A 296 -15.63 -3.15 2.45
C ASN A 296 -16.22 -2.10 1.48
N ALA A 297 -15.57 -1.95 0.32
CA ALA A 297 -15.96 -0.98 -0.70
C ALA A 297 -17.29 -1.31 -1.39
N HIS A 298 -17.76 -2.55 -1.25
CA HIS A 298 -19.04 -3.09 -1.64
C HIS A 298 -19.42 -2.82 -3.11
N ASN A 299 -20.12 -1.74 -3.42
CA ASN A 299 -20.59 -1.44 -4.77
C ASN A 299 -20.67 0.06 -5.06
N ALA A 300 -21.21 0.42 -6.23
CA ALA A 300 -21.28 1.80 -6.71
C ALA A 300 -22.18 2.74 -5.87
N PHE A 301 -23.05 2.19 -5.01
CA PHE A 301 -24.07 2.93 -4.28
C PHE A 301 -23.85 2.94 -2.77
N THR A 302 -23.31 1.86 -2.22
CA THR A 302 -23.09 1.71 -0.79
C THR A 302 -21.69 1.21 -0.48
N LYS A 303 -21.25 1.46 0.75
CA LYS A 303 -20.00 0.96 1.31
C LYS A 303 -20.25 0.52 2.75
N ILE A 304 -19.35 -0.31 3.29
CA ILE A 304 -19.59 -1.01 4.56
C ILE A 304 -18.45 -0.75 5.55
N ARG A 305 -18.79 -0.40 6.79
CA ARG A 305 -17.86 -0.50 7.94
C ARG A 305 -18.12 -1.79 8.69
N VAL A 306 -17.06 -2.40 9.18
CA VAL A 306 -17.13 -3.70 9.85
C VAL A 306 -16.34 -3.69 11.14
N ILE A 307 -16.94 -4.23 12.20
CA ILE A 307 -16.23 -4.65 13.43
C ILE A 307 -16.24 -6.17 13.43
N ASP A 308 -15.08 -6.78 13.28
CA ASP A 308 -14.92 -8.23 13.19
C ASP A 308 -14.03 -8.75 14.32
N ILE A 309 -14.19 -10.01 14.71
CA ILE A 309 -13.42 -10.61 15.79
C ILE A 309 -12.63 -11.79 15.26
N LEU A 310 -11.32 -11.60 15.08
CA LEU A 310 -10.37 -12.64 14.73
C LEU A 310 -9.89 -13.38 15.98
N SER A 311 -9.86 -14.70 15.90
CA SER A 311 -9.23 -15.58 16.88
C SER A 311 -8.69 -16.83 16.19
N MET A 312 -7.94 -17.65 16.91
CA MET A 312 -7.46 -18.93 16.38
C MET A 312 -8.32 -20.10 16.90
N ASN A 313 -8.65 -21.04 16.03
CA ASN A 313 -9.29 -22.29 16.42
C ASN A 313 -8.29 -23.23 17.11
N GLN A 314 -8.72 -24.45 17.46
CA GLN A 314 -7.86 -25.42 18.15
C GLN A 314 -6.69 -25.92 17.30
N ASN A 315 -6.79 -25.80 15.97
CA ASN A 315 -5.75 -26.18 15.01
C ASN A 315 -4.82 -25.00 14.67
N GLY A 316 -4.97 -23.85 15.32
CA GLY A 316 -4.18 -22.64 15.03
C GLY A 316 -4.65 -21.87 13.78
N GLU A 317 -5.81 -22.21 13.22
CA GLU A 317 -6.32 -21.54 12.01
C GLU A 317 -7.16 -20.30 12.37
N PRO A 318 -7.10 -19.22 11.57
CA PRO A 318 -7.87 -18.02 11.79
C PRO A 318 -9.38 -18.26 11.59
N VAL A 319 -10.15 -17.83 12.57
CA VAL A 319 -11.62 -17.79 12.55
C VAL A 319 -12.11 -16.38 12.90
N PHE A 320 -13.11 -15.91 12.16
CA PHE A 320 -13.68 -14.58 12.25
C PHE A 320 -15.08 -14.64 12.86
N GLY A 321 -15.50 -13.55 13.48
CA GLY A 321 -16.82 -13.42 14.08
C GLY A 321 -16.99 -14.25 15.37
N LYS A 322 -16.05 -14.21 16.31
CA LYS A 322 -16.30 -14.80 17.65
C LYS A 322 -17.45 -14.04 18.34
N PRO A 323 -18.48 -14.72 18.89
CA PRO A 323 -19.68 -14.07 19.43
C PRO A 323 -19.40 -13.43 20.82
N ILE A 324 -18.87 -12.21 20.82
CA ILE A 324 -18.51 -11.48 22.04
C ILE A 324 -19.00 -10.03 22.05
N ILE A 325 -19.78 -9.60 21.06
CA ILE A 325 -20.34 -8.25 21.01
C ILE A 325 -21.77 -8.31 21.58
N MET A 326 -22.00 -7.64 22.71
CA MET A 326 -23.30 -7.52 23.35
C MET A 326 -23.97 -6.20 22.97
N GLN A 327 -25.07 -6.28 22.24
CA GLN A 327 -25.94 -5.15 21.94
C GLN A 327 -27.28 -5.34 22.66
N GLY A 328 -27.42 -4.71 23.83
CA GLY A 328 -28.54 -4.97 24.74
C GLY A 328 -28.55 -6.43 25.21
N ARG A 329 -29.53 -7.22 24.74
CA ARG A 329 -29.62 -8.67 25.02
C ARG A 329 -29.09 -9.53 23.87
N GLU A 330 -28.78 -8.92 22.72
CA GLU A 330 -28.30 -9.66 21.56
C GLU A 330 -26.79 -9.89 21.66
N LEU A 331 -26.38 -11.13 21.39
CA LEU A 331 -25.00 -11.49 21.21
C LEU A 331 -24.71 -11.55 19.70
N LYS A 332 -23.75 -10.74 19.25
CA LYS A 332 -23.33 -10.63 17.86
C LYS A 332 -21.90 -11.12 17.69
N ASN A 333 -21.66 -11.70 16.52
CA ASN A 333 -20.35 -12.16 16.04
C ASN A 333 -19.54 -11.00 15.45
N ARG A 334 -20.25 -10.06 14.83
CA ARG A 334 -19.70 -8.91 14.11
C ARG A 334 -20.77 -7.83 13.99
N MET A 335 -20.37 -6.58 13.84
CA MET A 335 -21.27 -5.47 13.47
C MET A 335 -20.98 -5.06 12.03
N VAL A 336 -22.05 -4.92 11.22
CA VAL A 336 -21.98 -4.54 9.81
C VAL A 336 -22.79 -3.28 9.60
N PHE A 337 -22.15 -2.23 9.09
CA PHE A 337 -22.79 -0.95 8.84
C PHE A 337 -22.70 -0.64 7.35
N GLU A 338 -23.76 -0.91 6.61
CA GLU A 338 -23.89 -0.51 5.21
C GLU A 338 -24.52 0.88 5.11
N TYR A 339 -23.91 1.75 4.32
CA TYR A 339 -24.34 3.14 4.19
C TYR A 339 -23.97 3.73 2.83
N SER A 340 -24.50 4.91 2.53
CA SER A 340 -24.32 5.59 1.25
C SER A 340 -22.85 5.84 0.96
N VAL A 341 -22.40 5.61 -0.28
CA VAL A 341 -21.03 5.99 -0.70
C VAL A 341 -20.76 7.48 -0.52
N ARG A 342 -21.82 8.31 -0.53
CA ARG A 342 -21.78 9.77 -0.38
C ARG A 342 -21.57 10.23 1.07
N ALA A 343 -21.77 9.35 2.05
CA ALA A 343 -21.58 9.66 3.46
C ALA A 343 -20.23 9.11 3.96
N ASN A 344 -19.77 9.56 5.12
CA ASN A 344 -18.54 9.05 5.75
C ASN A 344 -18.82 8.73 7.22
N MET A 345 -18.90 7.45 7.54
CA MET A 345 -19.09 6.96 8.91
C MET A 345 -17.74 6.84 9.64
N MET A 346 -17.63 7.48 10.80
CA MET A 346 -16.55 7.25 11.75
C MET A 346 -16.70 5.85 12.36
N LEU A 347 -15.58 5.11 12.39
CA LEU A 347 -15.38 3.92 13.19
C LEU A 347 -13.90 3.88 13.58
N ARG A 348 -13.59 3.95 14.87
CA ARG A 348 -12.20 3.98 15.36
C ARG A 348 -12.10 3.51 16.80
N PHE A 349 -10.94 3.01 17.20
CA PHE A 349 -10.66 2.81 18.62
C PHE A 349 -10.12 4.10 19.25
N ASP A 350 -10.83 4.64 20.25
CA ASP A 350 -10.34 5.76 21.04
C ASP A 350 -9.52 5.23 22.22
N ARG A 351 -8.20 5.43 22.16
CA ARG A 351 -7.27 4.94 23.19
C ARG A 351 -7.45 5.61 24.55
N ASN A 352 -7.99 6.82 24.61
CA ASN A 352 -8.17 7.53 25.88
C ASN A 352 -9.33 6.95 26.67
N GLU A 353 -10.44 6.73 25.97
CA GLU A 353 -11.68 6.16 26.50
C GLU A 353 -11.66 4.62 26.50
N ARG A 354 -10.69 4.01 25.79
CA ARG A 354 -10.54 2.56 25.63
C ARG A 354 -11.80 1.89 25.07
N MET A 355 -12.44 2.57 24.12
CA MET A 355 -13.66 2.10 23.47
C MET A 355 -13.56 2.21 21.95
N ILE A 356 -14.30 1.36 21.25
CA ILE A 356 -14.54 1.56 19.83
C ILE A 356 -15.68 2.57 19.71
N VAL A 357 -15.42 3.70 19.07
CA VAL A 357 -16.36 4.79 18.84
C VAL A 357 -16.84 4.71 17.40
N MET A 358 -18.14 4.86 17.20
CA MET A 358 -18.76 4.85 15.87
C MET A 358 -19.87 5.88 15.77
N ASP A 359 -20.12 6.38 14.56
CA ASP A 359 -21.31 7.20 14.30
C ASP A 359 -22.57 6.33 14.33
N ASN A 360 -23.68 6.89 14.83
CA ASN A 360 -24.98 6.31 14.56
C ASN A 360 -25.40 6.62 13.12
N LEU A 361 -26.02 5.64 12.45
CA LEU A 361 -26.50 5.80 11.09
C LEU A 361 -28.02 5.99 11.08
N SER A 362 -28.48 7.03 10.41
CA SER A 362 -29.89 7.27 10.13
C SER A 362 -30.10 7.52 8.64
N SER A 363 -31.33 7.29 8.17
CA SER A 363 -31.67 7.69 6.81
C SER A 363 -31.80 9.22 6.71
N PHE A 364 -31.24 9.83 5.66
CA PHE A 364 -31.45 11.24 5.35
C PHE A 364 -32.79 11.50 4.62
N ASP A 365 -33.50 10.45 4.23
CA ASP A 365 -34.86 10.52 3.69
C ASP A 365 -35.77 9.51 4.42
N PRO A 366 -36.76 9.98 5.21
CA PRO A 366 -37.66 9.10 5.96
C PRO A 366 -38.43 8.08 5.12
N PHE A 367 -38.66 8.33 3.83
CA PHE A 367 -39.31 7.37 2.94
C PHE A 367 -38.43 6.16 2.59
N PHE A 368 -37.13 6.25 2.88
CA PHE A 368 -36.12 5.22 2.61
C PHE A 368 -35.39 4.82 3.90
N ALA A 369 -36.13 4.58 4.99
CA ALA A 369 -35.57 4.30 6.31
C ALA A 369 -34.66 3.06 6.36
N ASP A 370 -34.99 2.02 5.60
CA ASP A 370 -34.26 0.74 5.58
C ASP A 370 -33.35 0.56 4.35
N ASP A 371 -33.15 1.62 3.55
CA ASP A 371 -32.33 1.57 2.34
C ASP A 371 -30.92 2.11 2.63
N PRO A 372 -29.88 1.26 2.61
CA PRO A 372 -28.52 1.69 2.94
C PRO A 372 -27.98 2.81 2.03
N ARG A 373 -28.53 2.97 0.83
CA ARG A 373 -28.17 4.07 -0.10
C ARG A 373 -28.51 5.44 0.45
N TYR A 374 -29.47 5.50 1.40
CA TYR A 374 -29.94 6.70 2.06
C TYR A 374 -29.43 6.84 3.49
N MET A 375 -28.60 5.91 3.98
CA MET A 375 -28.06 5.96 5.33
C MET A 375 -26.77 6.78 5.40
N GLY A 376 -26.64 7.57 6.47
CA GLY A 376 -25.43 8.33 6.81
C GLY A 376 -25.40 8.72 8.29
N PRO A 377 -24.28 9.30 8.78
CA PRO A 377 -24.16 9.73 10.17
C PRO A 377 -25.19 10.79 10.55
N ASP A 378 -25.79 10.66 11.73
CA ASP A 378 -26.72 11.65 12.31
C ASP A 378 -26.05 12.59 13.33
N PHE A 379 -24.73 12.50 13.46
CA PHE A 379 -23.88 13.23 14.41
C PHE A 379 -24.04 12.84 15.89
N SER A 380 -24.83 11.80 16.20
CA SER A 380 -24.73 11.07 17.45
C SER A 380 -23.70 9.93 17.34
N HIS A 381 -23.20 9.49 18.48
CA HIS A 381 -22.14 8.49 18.53
C HIS A 381 -22.51 7.35 19.48
N ASN A 382 -22.08 6.16 19.10
CA ASN A 382 -22.20 4.94 19.88
C ASN A 382 -20.82 4.42 20.26
N GLY A 383 -20.76 3.58 21.29
CA GLY A 383 -19.52 3.02 21.82
C GLY A 383 -19.59 1.52 22.05
N LEU A 384 -18.44 0.84 21.91
CA LEU A 384 -18.21 -0.48 22.48
C LEU A 384 -17.11 -0.39 23.54
N SER A 385 -17.40 -0.77 24.77
CA SER A 385 -16.43 -0.93 25.87
C SER A 385 -16.12 -2.42 26.08
N PHE A 386 -14.87 -2.78 26.33
CA PHE A 386 -14.51 -4.18 26.57
C PHE A 386 -14.61 -4.53 28.06
N GLU A 387 -15.60 -5.34 28.42
CA GLU A 387 -15.99 -5.65 29.79
C GLU A 387 -16.26 -7.14 29.95
N ASN A 388 -15.64 -7.76 30.96
CA ASN A 388 -15.86 -9.18 31.31
C ASN A 388 -15.73 -10.14 30.11
N GLY A 389 -14.75 -9.88 29.22
CA GLY A 389 -14.50 -10.69 28.04
C GLY A 389 -15.46 -10.45 26.87
N ARG A 390 -16.19 -9.33 26.86
CA ARG A 390 -17.16 -8.96 25.81
C ARG A 390 -17.04 -7.48 25.45
N TRP A 391 -17.36 -7.14 24.22
CA TRP A 391 -17.63 -5.77 23.82
C TRP A 391 -19.08 -5.43 24.16
N VAL A 392 -19.32 -4.46 25.03
CA VAL A 392 -20.65 -4.01 25.46
C VAL A 392 -20.99 -2.71 24.74
N PHE A 393 -22.14 -2.69 24.07
CA PHE A 393 -22.63 -1.52 23.33
C PHE A 393 -23.29 -0.48 24.23
N TYR A 394 -22.91 0.77 24.03
CA TYR A 394 -23.48 1.95 24.66
C TYR A 394 -24.00 2.91 23.58
N ASP A 395 -25.25 3.32 23.75
CA ASP A 395 -25.94 4.27 22.88
C ASP A 395 -25.64 5.71 23.32
N GLU A 396 -25.67 6.65 22.39
CA GLU A 396 -25.58 8.11 22.61
C GLU A 396 -24.44 8.57 23.56
N ILE A 397 -23.20 8.14 23.30
CA ILE A 397 -22.04 8.54 24.11
C ILE A 397 -21.64 10.01 23.86
N ASP A 398 -21.35 10.77 24.93
CA ASP A 398 -20.91 12.17 24.80
C ASP A 398 -19.39 12.29 24.69
N LEU A 399 -18.90 12.72 23.51
CA LEU A 399 -17.48 12.91 23.22
C LEU A 399 -16.99 14.36 23.37
N ARG A 400 -17.83 15.30 23.81
CA ARG A 400 -17.57 16.76 23.77
C ARG A 400 -16.81 17.29 24.99
N ASN A 401 -16.80 16.58 26.11
CA ASN A 401 -16.14 17.01 27.36
C ASN A 401 -14.83 16.24 27.65
N ARG A 402 -13.91 16.26 26.69
CA ARG A 402 -12.57 15.68 26.84
C ARG A 402 -11.74 16.53 27.81
N GLN A 403 -11.66 16.15 29.08
CA GLN A 403 -10.65 16.78 29.94
C GLN A 403 -9.26 16.36 29.44
N PRO A 404 -8.36 17.31 29.10
CA PRO A 404 -6.98 16.96 28.80
C PRO A 404 -6.36 16.36 30.06
N ARG A 405 -6.05 15.06 30.03
CA ARG A 405 -5.29 14.41 31.11
C ARG A 405 -3.95 15.14 31.22
N ARG A 406 -3.71 15.78 32.38
CA ARG A 406 -2.38 16.30 32.74
C ARG A 406 -1.37 15.16 32.56
N ARG A 407 -0.34 15.39 31.75
CA ARG A 407 0.82 14.50 31.66
C ARG A 407 1.29 14.21 33.09
N ARG A 408 1.26 12.94 33.50
CA ARG A 408 2.03 12.52 34.68
C ARG A 408 3.48 12.62 34.27
N ASN A 409 4.21 13.54 34.88
CA ASN A 409 5.67 13.64 34.81
C ASN A 409 6.31 12.36 35.33
#